data_AF-A0A1L8ZAZ6-F1
#
_entry.id   AF-A0A1L8ZAZ6-F1
#
_cell.length_a   1.000
_cell.length_b   1.000
_cell.length_c   1.000
_cell.angle_alpha   90.00
_cell.angle_beta   90.00
_cell.angle_gamma   90.00
#
_symmetry.space_group_name_H-M   'P 1'
#
loop_
_entity.id
_entity.type
_entity.pdbx_description
1 polymer ?
#
loop_
_entity_poly.entity_id
_entity_poly.type
_entity_poly.pdbx_seq_one_letter_code
_entity_poly.pdbx_strand_id
1 'polypeptide(L)'
;MNLGKDTQNIIKIGKIFKKNNYEFYLVGGALRDLLLNKQPYDFDFATNATPEEIITLFPNNIKTGIKHGTIGIIFNKKVFEITTYRIEKEYENNRA
;
A
#
# COMPACT_ATOMS: atom_id res chain seq x y z
N MET A 1 -8.34 -12.37 9.36
CA MET A 1 -7.57 -11.27 9.96
C MET A 1 -8.50 -10.08 10.10
N ASN A 2 -8.61 -9.48 11.29
CA ASN A 2 -9.42 -8.28 11.50
C ASN A 2 -8.51 -7.05 11.24
N LEU A 3 -8.73 -6.35 10.13
CA LEU A 3 -7.97 -5.13 9.77
C LEU A 3 -8.67 -3.86 10.30
N GLY A 4 -9.50 -4.02 11.34
CA GLY A 4 -10.29 -2.95 11.93
C GLY A 4 -11.31 -2.37 10.95
N LYS A 5 -11.57 -1.07 11.09
CA LYS A 5 -12.60 -0.31 10.34
C LYS A 5 -12.33 -0.27 8.83
N ASP A 6 -11.09 -0.51 8.39
CA ASP A 6 -10.69 -0.43 6.98
C ASP A 6 -10.74 -1.75 6.23
N THR A 7 -11.07 -2.85 6.91
CA THR A 7 -11.14 -4.21 6.33
C THR A 7 -11.91 -4.25 5.00
N GLN A 8 -13.08 -3.62 4.94
CA GLN A 8 -13.92 -3.63 3.73
C GLN A 8 -13.28 -2.86 2.56
N ASN A 9 -12.59 -1.75 2.84
CA ASN A 9 -11.91 -0.96 1.82
C ASN A 9 -10.71 -1.74 1.28
N ILE A 10 -9.89 -2.31 2.18
CA ILE A 10 -8.69 -3.08 1.82
C ILE A 10 -9.06 -4.30 0.97
N ILE A 11 -10.13 -5.03 1.33
CA ILE A 11 -10.62 -6.17 0.54
C ILE A 11 -11.07 -5.72 -0.86
N LYS A 12 -11.74 -4.58 -0.98
CA LYS A 12 -12.19 -4.05 -2.28
C LYS A 12 -10.98 -3.64 -3.14
N ILE A 13 -10.01 -2.96 -2.57
CA ILE A 13 -8.77 -2.57 -3.26
C ILE A 13 -8.02 -3.83 -3.73
N GLY A 14 -7.80 -4.81 -2.84
CA GLY A 14 -7.14 -6.07 -3.20
C GLY A 14 -7.87 -6.85 -4.30
N LYS A 15 -9.22 -6.81 -4.35
CA LYS A 15 -10.00 -7.38 -5.46
C LYS A 15 -9.76 -6.66 -6.79
N ILE A 16 -9.57 -5.34 -6.78
CA ILE A 16 -9.25 -4.56 -7.99
C ILE A 16 -7.88 -4.98 -8.52
N PHE A 17 -6.85 -5.06 -7.67
CA PHE A 17 -5.52 -5.54 -8.07
C PHE A 17 -5.59 -6.96 -8.62
N LYS A 18 -6.22 -7.88 -7.88
CA LYS A 18 -6.37 -9.29 -8.29
C LYS A 18 -7.08 -9.44 -9.63
N LYS A 19 -8.14 -8.66 -9.89
CA LYS A 19 -8.88 -8.68 -11.16
C LYS A 19 -8.03 -8.24 -12.35
N ASN A 20 -7.01 -7.41 -12.11
CA ASN A 20 -6.07 -6.94 -13.12
C ASN A 20 -4.74 -7.72 -13.11
N ASN A 21 -4.71 -8.91 -12.50
CA ASN A 21 -3.54 -9.80 -12.41
C ASN A 21 -2.33 -9.21 -11.69
N TYR A 22 -2.56 -8.30 -10.74
CA TYR A 22 -1.53 -7.79 -9.85
C TYR A 22 -1.60 -8.44 -8.47
N GLU A 23 -0.43 -8.58 -7.86
CA GLU A 23 -0.24 -8.97 -6.49
C GLU A 23 -0.50 -7.78 -5.56
N PHE A 24 -0.99 -8.03 -4.35
CA PHE A 24 -1.31 -7.00 -3.37
C PHE A 24 -1.13 -7.55 -1.96
N TYR A 25 -0.08 -7.10 -1.29
CA TYR A 25 0.30 -7.62 0.03
C TYR A 25 0.34 -6.52 1.06
N LEU A 26 -0.16 -6.82 2.25
CA LEU A 26 0.08 -6.02 3.44
C LEU A 26 1.55 -6.18 3.87
N VAL A 27 2.25 -5.08 4.07
CA VAL A 27 3.66 -5.06 4.48
C VAL A 27 3.87 -4.13 5.68
N GLY A 28 5.13 -4.01 6.11
CA GLY A 28 5.54 -2.98 7.07
C GLY A 28 5.05 -3.20 8.51
N GLY A 29 4.94 -2.09 9.24
CA GLY A 29 4.60 -2.07 10.67
C GLY A 29 3.21 -2.62 10.96
N ALA A 30 2.26 -2.41 10.04
CA ALA A 30 0.91 -2.92 10.17
C ALA A 30 0.84 -4.45 10.25
N LEU A 31 1.62 -5.15 9.43
CA LEU A 31 1.71 -6.61 9.49
C LEU A 31 2.29 -7.07 10.83
N ARG A 32 3.38 -6.44 11.28
CA ARG A 32 4.00 -6.72 12.59
C ARG A 32 2.99 -6.53 13.72
N ASP A 33 2.27 -5.40 13.73
CA ASP A 33 1.36 -5.06 14.81
C ASP A 33 0.18 -6.04 14.87
N LEU A 34 -0.37 -6.45 13.73
CA LEU A 34 -1.41 -7.50 13.69
C LEU A 34 -0.90 -8.84 14.23
N LEU A 35 0.33 -9.24 13.90
CA LEU A 35 0.94 -10.46 14.43
C LEU A 35 1.15 -10.38 15.96
N LEU A 36 1.34 -9.19 16.50
CA LEU A 36 1.44 -8.91 17.93
C LEU A 36 0.09 -8.65 18.61
N ASN A 37 -1.04 -8.86 17.92
CA ASN A 37 -2.38 -8.54 18.40
C ASN A 37 -2.57 -7.05 18.81
N LYS A 38 -1.79 -6.15 18.21
CA LYS A 38 -1.93 -4.69 18.36
C LYS A 38 -2.76 -4.14 17.21
N GLN A 39 -3.41 -3.01 17.45
CA GLN A 39 -4.13 -2.29 16.40
C GLN A 39 -3.14 -1.45 15.58
N PRO A 40 -3.02 -1.68 14.25
CA PRO A 40 -2.19 -0.85 13.38
C PRO A 40 -2.69 0.60 13.35
N TYR A 41 -1.76 1.55 13.24
CA TYR A 41 -2.05 2.96 13.07
C TYR A 41 -2.31 3.30 11.60
N ASP A 42 -1.49 2.76 10.72
CA ASP A 42 -1.51 2.90 9.26
C ASP A 42 -1.44 1.51 8.59
N PHE A 43 -1.63 1.49 7.27
CA PHE A 43 -1.55 0.27 6.46
C PHE A 43 -0.77 0.57 5.18
N ASP A 44 0.35 -0.12 5.01
CA ASP A 44 1.18 -0.06 3.80
C ASP A 44 1.00 -1.32 2.96
N PHE A 45 0.95 -1.13 1.65
CA PHE A 45 0.79 -2.23 0.71
C PHE A 45 1.91 -2.27 -0.32
N ALA A 46 2.26 -3.48 -0.73
CA ALA A 46 3.22 -3.72 -1.80
C ALA A 46 2.56 -4.47 -2.96
N THR A 47 2.93 -4.12 -4.19
CA THR A 47 2.39 -4.71 -5.43
C THR A 47 3.46 -4.85 -6.51
N ASN A 48 3.28 -5.79 -7.43
CA ASN A 48 4.08 -5.87 -8.65
C ASN A 48 3.65 -4.86 -9.72
N ALA A 49 2.55 -4.12 -9.53
CA ALA A 49 2.14 -3.04 -10.42
C ALA A 49 3.12 -1.86 -10.36
N THR A 50 3.43 -1.25 -11.50
CA THR A 50 4.21 -0.01 -11.59
C THR A 50 3.40 1.19 -11.09
N PRO A 51 4.05 2.31 -10.71
CA PRO A 51 3.34 3.53 -10.31
C PRO A 51 2.32 4.00 -11.36
N GLU A 52 2.66 3.91 -12.66
CA GLU A 52 1.79 4.29 -13.77
C GLU A 52 0.57 3.38 -13.89
N GLU A 53 0.73 2.08 -13.65
CA GLU A 53 -0.37 1.11 -13.61
C GLU A 53 -1.30 1.38 -12.41
N ILE A 54 -0.74 1.68 -11.23
CA ILE A 54 -1.52 2.06 -10.05
C ILE A 54 -2.34 3.34 -10.32
N ILE A 55 -1.71 4.36 -10.95
CA ILE A 55 -2.39 5.61 -11.33
C ILE A 55 -3.53 5.34 -12.32
N THR A 56 -3.33 4.43 -13.26
CA THR A 56 -4.35 4.01 -14.22
C THR A 56 -5.52 3.30 -13.54
N LEU A 57 -5.23 2.39 -12.59
CA LEU A 57 -6.25 1.66 -11.84
C LEU A 57 -7.07 2.57 -10.90
N PHE A 58 -6.45 3.62 -10.38
CA PHE A 58 -7.04 4.52 -9.39
C PHE A 58 -6.89 5.99 -9.81
N PRO A 59 -7.85 6.55 -10.59
CA PRO A 59 -7.77 7.93 -11.09
C PRO A 59 -7.68 8.99 -9.99
N ASN A 60 -8.19 8.69 -8.79
CA ASN A 60 -8.08 9.55 -7.62
C ASN A 60 -6.88 9.11 -6.76
N ASN A 61 -5.76 9.82 -6.90
CA ASN A 61 -4.49 9.46 -6.29
C ASN A 61 -3.64 10.70 -5.92
N ILE A 62 -2.64 10.46 -5.08
CA ILE A 62 -1.63 11.40 -4.60
C ILE A 62 -0.26 10.86 -5.03
N LYS A 63 0.47 11.66 -5.82
CA LYS A 63 1.73 11.26 -6.48
C LYS A 63 3.00 11.74 -5.77
N THR A 64 2.88 12.26 -4.55
CA THR A 64 4.02 12.82 -3.81
C THR A 64 5.13 11.80 -3.56
N GLY A 65 4.79 10.52 -3.39
CA GLY A 65 5.74 9.42 -3.19
C GLY A 65 6.29 8.74 -4.44
N ILE A 66 5.94 9.22 -5.65
CA ILE A 66 6.22 8.49 -6.90
C ILE A 66 7.71 8.24 -7.14
N LYS A 67 8.58 9.16 -6.71
CA LYS A 67 10.05 9.02 -6.81
C LYS A 67 10.58 7.82 -6.02
N HIS A 68 9.84 7.39 -5.00
CA HIS A 68 10.15 6.23 -4.17
C HIS A 68 9.34 5.00 -4.58
N GLY A 69 8.52 5.09 -5.65
CA GLY A 69 7.65 4.01 -6.10
C GLY A 69 6.34 3.89 -5.34
N THR A 70 5.99 4.89 -4.52
CA THR A 70 4.79 4.90 -3.68
C THR A 70 3.72 5.82 -4.25
N ILE A 71 2.50 5.32 -4.37
CA ILE A 71 1.31 6.09 -4.76
C ILE A 71 0.29 5.99 -3.62
N GLY A 72 -0.21 7.14 -3.17
CA GLY A 72 -1.33 7.20 -2.24
C GLY A 72 -2.65 7.16 -3.02
N ILE A 73 -3.41 6.08 -2.93
CA ILE A 73 -4.73 6.01 -3.58
C ILE A 73 -5.81 6.57 -2.64
N ILE A 74 -6.76 7.33 -3.18
CA ILE A 74 -7.89 7.84 -2.41
C ILE A 74 -9.09 6.92 -2.62
N PHE A 75 -9.47 6.18 -1.59
CA PHE A 75 -10.60 5.24 -1.61
C PHE A 75 -11.54 5.52 -0.44
N ASN A 76 -12.82 5.78 -0.74
CA ASN A 76 -13.83 6.15 0.28
C ASN A 76 -13.38 7.25 1.25
N LYS A 77 -12.78 8.32 0.71
CA LYS A 77 -12.26 9.49 1.46
C LYS A 77 -11.08 9.17 2.40
N LYS A 78 -10.42 8.03 2.23
CA LYS A 78 -9.19 7.67 2.93
C LYS A 78 -8.04 7.47 1.95
N VAL A 79 -6.82 7.71 2.42
CA VAL A 79 -5.60 7.47 1.66
C VAL A 79 -5.05 6.11 2.05
N PHE A 80 -4.65 5.31 1.05
CA PHE A 80 -3.93 4.05 1.23
C PHE A 80 -2.63 4.12 0.44
N GLU A 81 -1.50 3.86 1.08
CA GLU A 81 -0.20 3.89 0.43
C GLU A 81 0.13 2.54 -0.20
N ILE A 82 0.46 2.57 -1.49
CA ILE A 82 0.77 1.38 -2.27
C ILE A 82 2.11 1.61 -2.95
N THR A 83 3.05 0.71 -2.69
CA THR A 83 4.42 0.79 -3.19
C THR A 83 4.71 -0.34 -4.16
N THR A 84 5.26 -0.02 -5.33
CA THR A 84 5.73 -1.04 -6.28
C THR A 84 6.92 -1.80 -5.69
N TYR A 85 7.13 -3.05 -6.09
CA TYR A 85 8.32 -3.79 -5.70
C TYR A 85 9.58 -3.05 -6.15
N ARG A 86 10.50 -2.90 -5.21
CA ARG A 86 11.75 -2.18 -5.43
C ARG A 86 12.85 -2.79 -4.59
N ILE A 87 14.07 -2.64 -5.07
CA ILE A 87 15.28 -2.89 -4.31
C ILE A 87 15.88 -1.51 -4.07
N GLU A 88 15.91 -1.06 -2.82
CA GLU A 88 16.68 0.14 -2.47
C GLU A 88 18.17 -0.23 -2.50
N LYS A 89 18.96 0.51 -3.29
CA LYS A 89 20.42 0.46 -3.20
C LYS A 89 20.88 1.46 -2.14
N GLU A 90 21.75 0.98 -1.25
CA GLU A 90 22.45 1.67 -0.16
C GLU A 90 21.59 2.54 0.78
N TYR A 91 21.41 2.03 1.99
CA TYR A 91 21.08 2.84 3.15
C TYR A 91 22.34 3.59 3.61
N GLU A 92 22.64 4.76 3.04
CA GLU A 92 23.44 5.74 3.78
C GLU A 92 22.56 6.30 4.90
N ASN A 93 22.76 5.77 6.12
CA ASN A 93 22.28 6.25 7.43
C ASN A 93 21.44 7.55 7.42
N ASN A 94 20.14 7.46 7.11
CA ASN A 94 19.22 8.61 7.15
C ASN A 94 17.94 8.33 7.96
N ARG A 95 17.98 7.34 8.85
CA ARG A 95 16.98 7.21 9.92
C ARG A 95 17.69 7.53 11.24
N ALA A 96 17.75 8.82 11.57
CA ALA A 96 18.06 9.34 12.90
C ALA A 96 16.77 9.75 13.58
#